data_AF-A0A1F3N2H3-F1
#
_entry.id   AF-A0A1F3N2H3-F1
#
_cell.length_a   1.000
_cell.length_b   1.000
_cell.length_c   1.000
_cell.angle_alpha   90.00
_cell.angle_beta   90.00
_cell.angle_gamma   90.00
#
_symmetry.space_group_name_H-M   'P 1'
#
loop_
_entity.id
_entity.type
_entity.pdbx_description
1 polymer ?
#
loop_
_entity_poly.entity_id
_entity_poly.type
_entity_poly.pdbx_seq_one_letter_code
_entity_poly.pdbx_strand_id
1 'polypeptide(L)' 'MTGKVTAQLSLSFGTDDLDGTIDDTTRIYSMAGAEEQNPAMTTAEICRLIREAGFEPIERDSLYNRI' A
#
# COMPACT_ATOMS: atom_id res chain seq x y z
N MET A 1 -8.33 -8.37 -7.40
CA MET A 1 -7.86 -8.17 -5.99
C MET A 1 -6.43 -8.69 -5.73
N THR A 2 -5.54 -8.71 -6.73
CA THR A 2 -4.17 -9.29 -6.64
C THR A 2 -3.14 -8.33 -6.03
N GLY A 3 -3.28 -7.02 -6.23
CA GLY A 3 -2.27 -6.02 -5.85
C GLY A 3 -1.95 -5.98 -4.35
N LYS A 4 -2.96 -6.03 -3.47
CA LYS A 4 -2.75 -5.96 -2.00
C LYS A 4 -1.97 -7.16 -1.47
N VAL A 5 -2.30 -8.35 -1.96
CA VAL A 5 -1.63 -9.59 -1.57
C VAL A 5 -0.18 -9.60 -2.07
N THR A 6 0.04 -9.21 -3.32
CA THR A 6 1.40 -9.11 -3.88
C THR A 6 2.24 -8.07 -3.15
N ALA A 7 1.67 -6.92 -2.79
CA ALA A 7 2.35 -5.88 -2.02
C ALA A 7 2.74 -6.35 -0.61
N GLN A 8 1.86 -7.09 0.08
CA GLN A 8 2.22 -7.67 1.38
C GLN A 8 3.32 -8.73 1.21
N LEU A 9 3.23 -9.58 0.19
CA LEU A 9 4.22 -10.61 -0.08
C LEU A 9 5.59 -10.00 -0.35
N SER A 10 5.66 -8.91 -1.13
CA SER A 10 6.92 -8.29 -1.54
C SER A 10 7.75 -7.75 -0.38
N LEU A 11 7.13 -7.44 0.77
CA LEU A 11 7.84 -7.10 2.01
C LEU A 11 8.85 -8.18 2.44
N SER A 12 8.50 -9.44 2.21
CA SER A 12 9.39 -10.58 2.51
C SER A 12 10.47 -10.81 1.45
N PHE A 13 10.45 -10.07 0.35
CA PHE A 13 11.38 -10.20 -0.79
C PHE A 13 12.17 -8.92 -1.06
N GLY A 14 12.33 -8.06 -0.04
CA GLY A 14 13.22 -6.90 -0.07
C GLY A 14 12.54 -5.56 -0.35
N THR A 15 11.21 -5.51 -0.45
CA THR A 15 10.48 -4.23 -0.41
C THR A 15 10.43 -3.71 1.02
N ASP A 16 10.79 -2.44 1.20
CA ASP A 16 10.70 -1.72 2.48
C ASP A 16 9.86 -0.43 2.39
N ASP A 17 9.47 -0.02 1.18
CA ASP A 17 8.67 1.17 0.90
C ASP A 17 7.32 0.78 0.27
N LEU A 18 6.23 1.04 1.00
CA LEU A 18 4.86 0.85 0.52
C LEU A 18 4.15 2.20 0.40
N ASP A 19 3.71 2.50 -0.82
CA ASP A 19 2.92 3.68 -1.16
C ASP A 19 1.61 3.27 -1.84
N GLY A 20 0.65 4.18 -1.92
CA GLY A 20 -0.59 3.99 -2.66
C GLY A 20 -1.83 3.90 -1.79
N THR A 21 -2.04 4.86 -0.89
CA THR A 21 -3.40 5.11 -0.40
C THR A 21 -4.29 5.45 -1.59
N ILE A 22 -5.42 4.75 -1.74
CA ILE A 22 -6.36 4.98 -2.82
C ILE A 22 -7.62 5.57 -2.18
N ASP A 23 -7.90 6.82 -2.54
CA ASP A 23 -9.15 7.51 -2.24
C ASP A 23 -9.89 7.79 -3.56
N ASP A 24 -11.18 8.15 -3.50
CA ASP A 24 -12.08 8.37 -4.66
C ASP A 24 -11.50 9.32 -5.73
N THR A 25 -10.53 10.15 -5.36
CA THR A 25 -9.80 11.07 -6.24
C THR A 25 -8.77 10.39 -7.14
N THR A 26 -8.30 9.19 -6.80
CA THR A 26 -7.22 8.47 -7.47
C THR A 26 -7.77 7.51 -8.54
N ARG A 27 -8.45 8.09 -9.54
CA ARG A 27 -9.15 7.36 -10.63
C ARG A 27 -8.22 6.61 -11.60
N ILE A 28 -6.90 6.77 -11.46
CA ILE A 28 -5.93 6.12 -12.34
C ILE A 28 -5.99 4.59 -12.25
N TYR A 29 -6.31 4.02 -11.10
CA TYR A 29 -6.37 2.57 -10.92
C TYR A 29 -7.56 1.95 -11.68
N SER A 30 -8.73 2.57 -11.61
CA SER A 30 -9.90 2.15 -12.39
C SER A 30 -9.68 2.37 -13.89
N MET A 31 -8.99 3.44 -14.29
CA MET A 31 -8.61 3.67 -15.69
C MET A 31 -7.55 2.69 -16.20
N ALA A 32 -6.66 2.19 -15.33
CA ALA A 32 -5.62 1.22 -15.65
C ALA A 32 -6.14 -0.24 -15.66
N GLY A 33 -7.46 -0.45 -15.57
CA GLY A 33 -8.06 -1.77 -15.66
C GLY A 33 -8.09 -2.55 -14.36
N ALA A 34 -8.12 -1.86 -13.20
CA ALA A 34 -8.39 -2.54 -11.94
C ALA A 34 -9.73 -3.29 -12.00
N GLU A 35 -9.72 -4.55 -11.58
CA GLU A 35 -10.93 -5.39 -11.49
C GLU A 35 -11.96 -4.79 -10.51
N GLU A 36 -11.48 -4.09 -9.49
CA GLU A 36 -12.29 -3.42 -8.48
C GLU A 36 -12.72 -2.05 -8.98
N GLN A 37 -14.03 -1.79 -9.01
CA GLN A 37 -14.60 -0.57 -9.58
C GLN A 37 -14.33 0.66 -8.70
N ASN A 38 -14.22 0.46 -7.39
CA ASN A 38 -13.89 1.49 -6.39
C ASN A 38 -12.74 0.99 -5.50
N PRO A 39 -11.50 0.93 -6.02
CA PRO A 39 -10.37 0.50 -5.22
C PRO A 39 -10.14 1.53 -4.12
N ALA A 40 -10.14 1.09 -2.86
CA ALA A 40 -9.83 1.93 -1.72
C ALA A 40 -8.68 1.31 -0.91
N MET A 41 -7.79 2.17 -0.42
CA MET A 41 -6.74 1.78 0.51
C MET A 41 -6.47 2.94 1.47
N THR A 42 -6.80 2.73 2.74
CA THR A 42 -6.53 3.69 3.80
C THR A 42 -5.15 3.47 4.40
N THR A 43 -4.58 4.50 5.04
CA THR A 43 -3.32 4.38 5.79
C THR A 43 -3.41 3.30 6.87
N ALA A 44 -4.57 3.17 7.52
CA ALA A 44 -4.81 2.14 8.54
C ALA A 44 -4.68 0.72 7.96
N GLU A 45 -5.18 0.49 6.74
CA GLU A 45 -5.04 -0.80 6.07
C GLU A 45 -3.59 -1.10 5.69
N ILE A 46 -2.84 -0.12 5.19
CA ILE A 46 -1.40 -0.27 4.90
C ILE A 46 -0.65 -0.66 6.18
N CYS A 47 -0.88 0.07 7.27
CA CYS A 47 -0.25 -0.24 8.55
C CYS A 47 -0.65 -1.62 9.09
N ARG A 48 -1.88 -2.10 8.81
CA ARG A 48 -2.29 -3.47 9.16
C ARG A 48 -1.52 -4.51 8.34
N LEU A 49 -1.42 -4.32 7.02
CA LEU A 49 -0.71 -5.24 6.12
C LEU A 49 0.76 -5.41 6.50
N ILE A 50 1.44 -4.31 6.82
CA ILE A 50 2.85 -4.30 7.24
C ILE A 50 3.02 -5.08 8.55
N ARG A 51 2.15 -4.85 9.54
CA ARG A 51 2.20 -5.58 10.83
C ARG A 51 1.91 -7.06 10.67
N GLU A 52 0.94 -7.43 9.83
CA GLU A 52 0.60 -8.83 9.53
C GLU A 52 1.75 -9.56 8.83
N ALA A 53 2.58 -8.85 8.06
CA ALA A 53 3.81 -9.38 7.48
C ALA A 53 4.98 -9.45 8.49
N GLY A 54 4.80 -8.99 9.74
CA GLY A 54 5.81 -9.04 10.80
C GLY A 54 6.75 -7.83 10.87
N PHE A 55 6.42 -6.73 10.19
CA PHE A 55 7.24 -5.52 10.14
C PHE A 55 6.63 -4.34 10.93
N GLU A 56 7.43 -3.32 11.19
CA GLU A 56 7.00 -2.07 11.84
C GLU A 56 6.62 -1.02 10.76
N PRO A 57 5.38 -0.54 10.69
CA PRO A 57 5.02 0.53 9.78
C PRO A 57 5.57 1.87 10.27
N ILE A 58 6.26 2.57 9.38
CA ILE A 58 6.92 3.86 9.65
C ILE A 58 6.42 4.90 8.65
N GLU A 59 5.91 6.02 9.16
CA GLU A 59 5.67 7.21 8.34
C GLU A 59 7.01 7.91 8.07
N ARG A 60 7.19 8.36 6.84
CA ARG A 60 8.46 8.93 6.37
C ARG A 60 8.29 10.21 5.59
N ASP A 61 9.33 11.04 5.62
CA ASP A 61 9.47 12.16 4.70
C ASP A 61 9.97 11.70 3.30
N SER A 62 10.15 12.66 2.40
CA SER A 62 10.66 12.40 1.04
C SER A 62 12.13 11.96 1.01
N LEU A 63 12.86 12.07 2.12
CA LEU A 63 14.25 11.65 2.29
C LEU A 63 14.37 10.37 3.12
N TYR A 64 13.25 9.67 3.38
CA TYR A 64 13.17 8.43 4.16
C TYR A 64 13.51 8.60 5.66
N ASN A 65 13.45 9.82 6.20
CA ASN A 65 13.52 10.02 7.65
C ASN A 65 12.17 9.72 8.30
N ARG A 66 12.19 9.19 9.53
CA ARG A 66 10.97 8.94 10.33
C ARG A 66 10.32 10.26 10.73
N ILE A 67 8.98 10.31 10.70
CA ILE A 67 8.15 11.43 11.18
C ILE A 67 7.40 11.02 12.44
#